data_AF-A0A7I4YWW3-F1
#
_entry.id   AF-A0A7I4YWW3-F1
#
_cell.length_a   1.000
_cell.length_b   1.000
_cell.length_c   1.000
_cell.angle_alpha   90.00
_cell.angle_beta   90.00
_cell.angle_gamma   90.00
#
_symmetry.space_group_name_H-M   'P 1'
#
loop_
_entity.id
_entity.type
_entity.pdbx_description
1 polymer ?
#
loop_
_entity_poly.entity_id
_entity_poly.type
_entity_poly.pdbx_seq_one_letter_code
_entity_poly.pdbx_strand_id
1 'polypeptide(L)'
;MILPFHLNTHSISMKKFKAPFEMFFFSAMHTARIQNLVRKLQRPPSGENIFISSSYSGRVFVADQEEVNKICEEYQKLENKYDLFERMFIQLFLEEEIELSVHFGLDKLNEQDLRKDQRFRTHVGKFQRFFTGIVEMLSKGPDQLNNIVQVLRIVGRQHGNVRTMSFTAEKWLIFKNVLLSLLCRDNSEKSFSTWSKFISFVIYEIKDSYLEQVRHARSSSCPHIAELMLFRRPEQRTKSICTPAQK
;
A
#
# COMPACT_ATOMS: atom_id res chain seq x y z
N MET A 1 -8.48 -12.57 17.11
CA MET A 1 -8.18 -13.58 16.07
C MET A 1 -6.85 -13.20 15.44
N ILE A 2 -5.77 -13.86 15.87
CA ILE A 2 -4.39 -13.52 15.51
C ILE A 2 -3.98 -14.43 14.34
N LEU A 3 -3.69 -13.85 13.17
CA LEU A 3 -3.03 -14.58 12.09
C LEU A 3 -1.52 -14.60 12.35
N PRO A 4 -0.88 -15.78 12.45
CA PRO A 4 0.56 -15.88 12.60
C PRO A 4 1.26 -15.58 11.27
N PHE A 5 2.40 -14.91 11.37
CA PHE A 5 3.29 -14.63 10.24
C PHE A 5 4.41 -15.67 10.27
N HIS A 6 4.37 -16.66 9.37
CA HIS A 6 5.53 -17.47 9.05
C HIS A 6 6.20 -16.90 7.81
N LEU A 7 7.34 -16.24 7.98
CA LEU A 7 8.31 -16.06 6.90
C LEU A 7 9.05 -17.38 6.74
N ASN A 8 8.59 -18.22 5.81
CA ASN A 8 9.32 -19.42 5.42
C ASN A 8 10.26 -19.06 4.28
N THR A 9 11.55 -18.98 4.58
CA THR A 9 12.63 -18.88 3.60
C THR A 9 12.89 -20.24 2.99
N HIS A 10 12.15 -20.60 1.94
CA HIS A 10 12.54 -21.69 1.05
C HIS A 10 12.37 -21.28 -0.41
N SER A 11 13.42 -21.56 -1.17
CA SER A 11 13.57 -21.39 -2.61
C SER A 11 12.32 -21.83 -3.38
N ILE A 12 11.65 -20.87 -4.03
CA ILE A 12 10.54 -21.18 -4.95
C ILE A 12 11.11 -21.34 -6.35
N SER A 13 11.24 -22.60 -6.75
CA SER A 13 11.46 -23.02 -8.13
C SER A 13 10.30 -22.55 -9.01
N MET A 14 10.60 -21.77 -10.05
CA MET A 14 9.63 -21.33 -11.04
C MET A 14 9.09 -22.52 -11.84
N LYS A 15 7.85 -22.94 -11.56
CA LYS A 15 7.05 -23.72 -12.51
C LYS A 15 6.07 -22.79 -13.22
N LYS A 16 6.22 -22.77 -14.55
CA LYS A 16 5.43 -22.01 -15.53
C LYS A 16 3.93 -22.21 -15.31
N PHE A 17 3.21 -21.13 -15.09
CA PHE A 17 1.77 -21.06 -15.33
C PHE A 17 1.52 -20.30 -16.63
N LYS A 18 0.87 -20.97 -17.56
CA LYS A 18 0.41 -20.45 -18.86
C LYS A 18 -1.11 -20.41 -18.79
N ALA A 19 -1.70 -19.23 -18.91
CA ALA A 19 -3.14 -19.01 -19.06
C ALA A 19 -3.38 -17.73 -19.89
N PRO A 20 -4.54 -17.61 -20.55
CA PRO A 20 -4.61 -17.24 -21.96
C PRO A 20 -4.69 -15.73 -22.26
N PHE A 21 -4.17 -15.41 -23.43
CA PHE A 21 -4.36 -14.19 -24.20
C PHE A 21 -5.85 -13.92 -24.44
N GLU A 22 -6.36 -12.77 -24.00
CA GLU A 22 -7.23 -11.84 -24.74
C GLU A 22 -7.92 -10.85 -23.78
N MET A 23 -7.28 -9.70 -23.58
CA MET A 23 -7.93 -8.40 -23.30
C MET A 23 -6.89 -7.27 -23.37
N PHE A 24 -6.15 -7.23 -24.48
CA PHE A 24 -5.28 -6.10 -24.81
C PHE A 24 -6.00 -5.28 -25.86
N PHE A 25 -6.44 -4.06 -25.54
CA PHE A 25 -6.31 -2.91 -26.46
C PHE A 25 -6.59 -1.56 -25.77
N PHE A 26 -7.23 -1.51 -24.59
CA PHE A 26 -7.40 -0.25 -23.84
C PHE A 26 -6.31 0.04 -22.78
N SER A 27 -5.59 -0.97 -22.27
CA SER A 27 -4.51 -0.79 -21.28
C SER A 27 -3.14 -0.42 -21.91
N ALA A 28 -2.85 -0.91 -23.12
CA ALA A 28 -1.56 -0.70 -23.78
C ALA A 28 -1.28 0.77 -24.11
N MET A 29 -2.33 1.55 -24.42
CA MET A 29 -2.19 2.93 -24.86
C MET A 29 -1.85 3.89 -23.69
N HIS A 30 -2.29 3.56 -22.47
CA HIS A 30 -1.94 4.31 -21.27
C HIS A 30 -0.51 3.96 -20.79
N THR A 31 -0.14 2.67 -20.86
CA THR A 31 1.21 2.19 -20.54
C THR A 31 2.25 2.75 -21.51
N ALA A 32 1.96 2.84 -22.81
CA ALA A 32 2.87 3.40 -23.81
C ALA A 32 3.10 4.91 -23.62
N ARG A 33 2.08 5.66 -23.18
CA ARG A 33 2.20 7.08 -22.84
C ARG A 33 3.03 7.30 -21.57
N ILE A 34 2.86 6.46 -20.55
CA ILE A 34 3.70 6.48 -19.34
C ILE A 34 5.14 6.10 -19.69
N GLN A 35 5.37 5.05 -20.47
CA GLN A 35 6.72 4.66 -20.93
C GLN A 35 7.39 5.76 -21.76
N ASN A 36 6.65 6.46 -22.62
CA ASN A 36 7.19 7.60 -23.37
C ASN A 36 7.42 8.84 -22.52
N LEU A 37 6.62 9.07 -21.48
CA LEU A 37 6.86 10.14 -20.50
C LEU A 37 8.10 9.82 -19.65
N VAL A 38 8.25 8.58 -19.19
CA VAL A 38 9.45 8.07 -18.49
C VAL A 38 10.68 8.22 -19.39
N ARG A 39 10.61 7.83 -20.67
CA ARG A 39 11.72 8.05 -21.63
C ARG A 39 12.04 9.52 -21.87
N LYS A 40 11.06 10.42 -21.86
CA LYS A 40 11.29 11.87 -21.99
C LYS A 40 11.87 12.49 -20.72
N LEU A 41 11.55 11.96 -19.54
CA LEU A 41 12.12 12.33 -18.24
C LEU A 41 13.49 11.68 -17.98
N GLN A 42 13.85 10.65 -18.75
CA GLN A 42 15.15 9.96 -18.73
C GLN A 42 16.26 10.70 -19.51
N ARG A 43 16.01 11.88 -20.09
CA ARG A 43 17.12 12.72 -20.58
C ARG A 43 17.75 13.42 -19.38
N PRO A 44 18.99 13.08 -18.98
CA PRO A 44 19.52 13.55 -17.71
C PRO A 44 20.04 14.99 -17.86
N PRO A 45 19.57 15.94 -17.04
CA PRO A 45 20.44 17.03 -16.61
C PRO A 45 21.44 16.41 -15.63
N SER A 46 22.72 16.35 -16.02
CA SER A 46 23.90 16.02 -15.21
C SER A 46 23.63 15.55 -13.76
N GLY A 47 23.31 14.26 -13.59
CA GLY A 47 23.08 13.61 -12.29
C GLY A 47 22.43 12.24 -12.48
N GLU A 48 22.98 11.20 -11.84
CA GLU A 48 22.36 9.86 -11.85
C GLU A 48 21.13 9.88 -10.94
N ASN A 49 19.96 10.09 -11.55
CA ASN A 49 18.69 9.99 -10.85
C ASN A 49 18.34 8.52 -10.57
N ILE A 50 17.89 8.25 -9.35
CA ILE A 50 17.33 7.00 -8.87
C ILE A 50 15.81 7.01 -9.05
N PHE A 51 15.28 5.92 -9.62
CA PHE A 51 13.87 5.78 -9.95
C PHE A 51 13.26 4.54 -9.28
N ILE A 52 12.17 4.73 -8.54
CA ILE A 52 11.29 3.64 -8.11
C ILE A 52 9.98 3.78 -8.87
N SER A 53 9.74 2.88 -9.82
CA SER A 53 8.55 2.94 -10.69
C SER A 53 7.55 1.86 -10.27
N SER A 54 6.32 2.26 -9.96
CA SER A 54 5.22 1.33 -9.74
C SER A 54 4.41 1.15 -11.01
N SER A 55 4.43 -0.07 -11.56
CA SER A 55 3.55 -0.45 -12.69
C SER A 55 2.08 -0.57 -12.28
N TYR A 56 1.79 -0.64 -10.98
CA TYR A 56 0.44 -0.79 -10.45
C TYR A 56 -0.26 0.57 -10.33
N SER A 57 0.38 1.53 -9.68
CA SER A 57 -0.19 2.86 -9.44
C SER A 57 0.20 3.87 -10.53
N GLY A 58 1.12 3.52 -11.43
CA GLY A 58 1.69 4.42 -12.45
C GLY A 58 2.57 5.52 -11.87
N ARG A 59 2.86 5.50 -10.56
CA ARG A 59 3.66 6.51 -9.87
C ARG A 59 5.14 6.20 -9.99
N VAL A 60 5.93 7.27 -9.95
CA VAL A 60 7.39 7.19 -9.95
C VAL A 60 7.92 8.05 -8.81
N PHE A 61 8.72 7.46 -7.94
CA PHE A 61 9.63 8.21 -7.09
C PHE A 61 10.90 8.50 -7.87
N VAL A 62 11.30 9.77 -7.91
CA VAL A 62 12.52 10.24 -8.55
C VAL A 62 13.34 10.92 -7.50
N ALA A 63 14.56 10.52 -7.26
CA ALA A 63 15.48 11.22 -6.38
C ALA A 63 16.89 11.19 -6.95
N ASP A 64 17.70 12.20 -6.72
CA ASP A 64 19.13 12.10 -7.04
C ASP A 64 19.86 11.22 -6.02
N GLN A 65 21.11 10.87 -6.31
CA GLN A 65 21.93 10.05 -5.43
C GLN A 65 22.22 10.74 -4.08
N GLU A 66 22.27 12.07 -4.03
CA GLU A 66 22.49 12.83 -2.79
C GLU A 66 21.28 12.70 -1.87
N GLU A 67 20.06 12.87 -2.40
CA GLU A 67 18.80 12.66 -1.71
C GLU A 67 18.70 11.23 -1.14
N VAL A 68 19.06 10.22 -1.94
CA VAL A 68 19.06 8.82 -1.49
C VAL A 68 20.08 8.59 -0.37
N ASN A 69 21.32 9.05 -0.55
CA ASN A 69 22.36 8.92 0.47
C ASN A 69 21.93 9.59 1.77
N LYS A 70 21.32 10.78 1.67
CA LYS A 70 20.82 11.52 2.83
C LYS A 70 19.76 10.77 3.60
N ILE A 71 18.75 10.18 2.93
CA ILE A 71 17.74 9.32 3.59
C ILE A 71 18.43 8.19 4.34
N CYS A 72 19.34 7.48 3.67
CA CYS A 72 20.03 6.34 4.25
C CYS A 72 20.90 6.74 5.45
N GLU A 73 21.72 7.78 5.31
CA GLU A 73 22.61 8.27 6.37
C GLU A 73 21.85 8.81 7.58
N GLU A 74 20.83 9.65 7.37
CA GLU A 74 20.00 10.18 8.45
C GLU A 74 19.28 9.05 9.19
N TYR A 75 18.77 8.05 8.47
CA TYR A 75 18.17 6.89 9.11
C TYR A 75 19.18 6.05 9.90
N GLN A 76 20.41 5.88 9.39
CA GLN A 76 21.44 5.13 10.09
C GLN A 76 21.90 5.83 11.37
N LYS A 77 21.95 7.18 11.39
CA LYS A 77 22.30 7.99 12.57
C LYS A 77 21.30 7.86 13.73
N LEU A 78 20.10 7.33 13.50
CA LEU A 78 19.13 7.05 14.56
C LEU A 78 19.65 5.95 15.49
N GLU A 79 20.04 6.32 16.71
CA GLU A 79 20.56 5.41 17.75
C GLU A 79 19.55 4.32 18.12
N ASN A 80 18.30 4.71 18.41
CA ASN A 80 17.24 3.79 18.80
C ASN A 80 16.00 3.95 17.90
N LYS A 81 15.98 3.18 16.81
CA LYS A 81 14.88 3.15 15.84
C LYS A 81 13.56 2.64 16.45
N TYR A 82 13.64 1.68 17.38
CA TYR A 82 12.45 1.18 18.07
C TYR A 82 11.79 2.28 18.89
N ASP A 83 12.55 3.00 19.71
CA ASP A 83 12.05 4.11 20.54
C ASP A 83 11.46 5.25 19.70
N LEU A 84 12.06 5.56 18.54
CA LEU A 84 11.48 6.53 17.61
C LEU A 84 10.08 6.12 17.16
N PHE A 85 9.91 4.88 16.71
CA PHE A 85 8.60 4.39 16.27
C PHE A 85 7.64 4.12 17.42
N GLU A 86 8.14 3.79 18.61
CA GLU A 86 7.33 3.68 19.82
C GLU A 86 6.69 5.04 20.14
N ARG A 87 7.48 6.12 20.15
CA ARG A 87 6.98 7.49 20.32
C ARG A 87 5.99 7.90 19.24
N MET A 88 6.26 7.53 17.99
CA MET A 88 5.35 7.77 16.87
C MET A 88 3.96 7.17 17.14
N PHE A 89 3.90 5.89 17.52
CA PHE A 89 2.61 5.23 17.77
C PHE A 89 1.96 5.68 19.07
N ILE A 90 2.72 6.09 20.08
CA ILE A 90 2.17 6.73 21.29
C ILE A 90 1.46 8.03 20.92
N GLN A 91 2.13 8.94 20.20
CA GLN A 91 1.54 10.21 19.77
C GLN A 91 0.29 9.96 18.91
N LEU A 92 0.34 8.99 17.99
CA LEU A 92 -0.85 8.62 17.20
C LEU A 92 -2.00 8.10 18.08
N PHE A 93 -1.73 7.22 19.05
CA PHE A 93 -2.79 6.52 19.79
C PHE A 93 -3.35 7.33 20.96
N LEU A 94 -2.59 8.29 21.50
CA LEU A 94 -2.97 9.05 22.69
C LEU A 94 -3.31 10.52 22.38
N GLU A 95 -2.81 11.09 21.28
CA GLU A 95 -2.91 12.53 21.02
C GLU A 95 -3.61 12.84 19.70
N GLU A 96 -3.14 12.26 18.59
CA GLU A 96 -3.52 12.73 17.25
C GLU A 96 -4.69 11.97 16.62
N GLU A 97 -4.74 10.65 16.80
CA GLU A 97 -5.74 9.78 16.16
C GLU A 97 -6.12 8.61 17.09
N ILE A 98 -6.76 8.96 18.20
CA ILE A 98 -7.11 8.05 19.29
C ILE A 98 -7.98 6.88 18.81
N GLU A 99 -8.81 7.07 17.78
CA GLU A 99 -9.65 6.01 17.20
C GLU A 99 -8.82 4.82 16.70
N LEU A 100 -7.57 5.04 16.27
CA LEU A 100 -6.69 3.93 15.89
C LEU A 100 -6.48 2.96 17.04
N SER A 101 -6.29 3.45 18.27
CA SER A 101 -6.05 2.63 19.46
C SER A 101 -7.22 1.69 19.79
N VAL A 102 -8.46 2.13 19.51
CA VAL A 102 -9.70 1.35 19.72
C VAL A 102 -9.67 0.07 18.88
N HIS A 103 -9.19 0.16 17.63
CA HIS A 103 -9.10 -1.00 16.75
C HIS A 103 -8.08 -2.05 17.21
N PHE A 104 -7.11 -1.66 18.04
CA PHE A 104 -6.18 -2.58 18.70
C PHE A 104 -6.68 -3.03 20.08
N GLY A 105 -7.77 -2.45 20.60
CA GLY A 105 -8.26 -2.64 21.96
C GLY A 105 -7.26 -2.12 23.00
N LEU A 106 -6.69 -0.94 22.75
CA LEU A 106 -5.65 -0.29 23.55
C LEU A 106 -6.08 1.09 24.09
N ASP A 107 -7.30 1.52 23.78
CA ASP A 107 -7.88 2.84 24.09
C ASP A 107 -8.01 3.15 25.59
N LYS A 108 -7.92 2.13 26.45
CA LYS A 108 -8.02 2.26 27.91
C LYS A 108 -6.67 2.31 28.62
N LEU A 109 -5.58 2.20 27.87
CA LEU A 109 -4.23 2.18 28.44
C LEU A 109 -3.66 3.60 28.48
N ASN A 110 -3.03 3.96 29.60
CA ASN A 110 -2.15 5.12 29.65
C ASN A 110 -0.83 4.80 28.93
N GLU A 111 0.03 5.81 28.75
CA GLU A 111 1.31 5.66 28.06
C GLU A 111 2.22 4.57 28.67
N GLN A 112 2.34 4.51 30.00
CA GLN A 112 3.23 3.56 30.67
C GLN A 112 2.78 2.11 30.49
N ASP A 113 1.47 1.87 30.50
CA ASP A 113 0.89 0.56 30.29
C ASP A 113 0.89 0.17 28.81
N LEU A 114 0.68 1.14 27.92
CA LEU A 114 0.75 0.95 26.47
C LEU A 114 2.16 0.46 26.04
N ARG A 115 3.22 1.08 26.58
CA ARG A 115 4.62 0.66 26.34
C ARG A 115 4.90 -0.78 26.77
N LYS A 116 4.16 -1.31 27.73
CA LYS A 116 4.32 -2.71 28.22
C LYS A 116 3.43 -3.70 27.47
N ASP A 117 2.35 -3.24 26.83
CA ASP A 117 1.40 -4.11 26.13
C ASP A 117 2.05 -4.83 24.93
N GLN A 118 1.92 -6.15 24.89
CA GLN A 118 2.56 -6.98 23.88
C GLN A 118 2.04 -6.71 22.46
N ARG A 119 0.76 -6.37 22.28
CA ARG A 119 0.16 -6.09 20.96
C ARG A 119 0.75 -4.80 20.40
N PHE A 120 0.83 -3.77 21.24
CA PHE A 120 1.45 -2.50 20.90
C PHE A 120 2.92 -2.69 20.50
N ARG A 121 3.74 -3.28 21.37
CA ARG A 121 5.16 -3.57 21.10
C ARG A 121 5.38 -4.39 19.83
N THR A 122 4.50 -5.36 19.59
CA THR A 122 4.54 -6.19 18.38
C THR A 122 4.26 -5.36 17.12
N HIS A 123 3.31 -4.43 17.18
CA HIS A 123 3.00 -3.55 16.05
C HIS A 123 4.14 -2.58 15.76
N VAL A 124 4.69 -1.94 16.79
CA VAL A 124 5.89 -1.07 16.69
C VAL A 124 7.05 -1.83 16.07
N GLY A 125 7.36 -3.03 16.58
CA GLY A 125 8.45 -3.85 16.04
C GLY A 125 8.22 -4.31 14.59
N LYS A 126 6.96 -4.56 14.19
CA LYS A 126 6.61 -4.86 12.79
C LYS A 126 6.84 -3.64 11.89
N PHE A 127 6.42 -2.46 12.35
CA PHE A 127 6.62 -1.22 11.61
C PHE A 127 8.11 -0.88 11.46
N GLN A 128 8.89 -1.00 12.52
CA GLN A 128 10.35 -0.82 12.47
C GLN A 128 11.00 -1.73 11.42
N ARG A 129 10.67 -3.04 11.42
CA ARG A 129 11.23 -3.97 10.43
C ARG A 129 10.82 -3.61 9.00
N PHE A 130 9.56 -3.22 8.82
CA PHE A 130 9.07 -2.74 7.53
C PHE A 130 9.84 -1.51 7.05
N PHE A 131 9.96 -0.49 7.90
CA PHE A 131 10.59 0.77 7.53
C PHE A 131 12.10 0.63 7.32
N THR A 132 12.79 -0.12 8.19
CA THR A 132 14.20 -0.49 7.98
C THR A 132 14.39 -1.24 6.67
N GLY A 133 13.53 -2.22 6.38
CA GLY A 133 13.63 -3.01 5.15
C GLY A 133 13.53 -2.16 3.89
N ILE A 134 12.61 -1.17 3.84
CA ILE A 134 12.51 -0.29 2.67
C ILE A 134 13.71 0.65 2.52
N VAL A 135 14.28 1.16 3.62
CA VAL A 135 15.47 2.02 3.58
C VAL A 135 16.73 1.22 3.22
N GLU A 136 16.86 -0.02 3.68
CA GLU A 136 17.97 -0.91 3.29
C GLU A 136 17.88 -1.36 1.83
N MET A 137 16.68 -1.58 1.30
CA MET A 137 16.51 -1.84 -0.13
C MET A 137 16.89 -0.61 -0.95
N LEU A 138 16.55 0.60 -0.47
CA LEU A 138 16.94 1.85 -1.12
C LEU A 138 18.47 2.01 -1.18
N SER A 139 19.20 1.62 -0.12
CA SER A 139 20.66 1.72 -0.06
C SER A 139 21.42 0.69 -0.90
N LYS A 140 20.76 -0.40 -1.33
CA LYS A 140 21.39 -1.50 -2.10
C LYS A 140 21.39 -1.27 -3.62
N GLY A 141 20.83 -0.15 -4.08
CA GLY A 141 20.85 0.24 -5.48
C GLY A 141 19.72 -0.35 -6.35
N PRO A 142 19.80 -0.17 -7.68
CA PRO A 142 18.69 -0.35 -8.62
C PRO A 142 17.98 -1.71 -8.56
N ASP A 143 18.74 -2.79 -8.35
CA ASP A 143 18.21 -4.16 -8.38
C ASP A 143 17.18 -4.44 -7.27
N GLN A 144 17.24 -3.68 -6.17
CA GLN A 144 16.32 -3.84 -5.04
C GLN A 144 15.13 -2.88 -5.08
N LEU A 145 15.15 -1.85 -5.95
CA LEU A 145 14.11 -0.82 -5.98
C LEU A 145 12.73 -1.37 -6.34
N ASN A 146 12.67 -2.35 -7.24
CA ASN A 146 11.41 -3.02 -7.59
C ASN A 146 10.81 -3.80 -6.41
N ASN A 147 11.64 -4.29 -5.48
CA ASN A 147 11.18 -5.01 -4.29
C ASN A 147 10.50 -4.06 -3.29
N ILE A 148 10.90 -2.79 -3.25
CA ILE A 148 10.26 -1.77 -2.41
C ILE A 148 8.76 -1.71 -2.73
N VAL A 149 8.41 -1.53 -4.02
CA VAL A 149 7.00 -1.48 -4.46
C VAL A 149 6.24 -2.72 -4.01
N GLN A 150 6.81 -3.92 -4.17
CA GLN A 150 6.17 -5.16 -3.76
C GLN A 150 5.88 -5.20 -2.25
N VAL A 151 6.85 -4.81 -1.42
CA VAL A 151 6.68 -4.74 0.04
C VAL A 151 5.60 -3.73 0.42
N LEU A 152 5.60 -2.53 -0.18
CA LEU A 152 4.57 -1.50 0.04
C LEU A 152 3.17 -2.04 -0.29
N ARG A 153 3.03 -2.74 -1.43
CA ARG A 153 1.75 -3.31 -1.82
C ARG A 153 1.28 -4.43 -0.88
N ILE A 154 2.20 -5.27 -0.39
CA ILE A 154 1.88 -6.32 0.61
C ILE A 154 1.30 -5.66 1.88
N VAL A 155 1.94 -4.61 2.39
CA VAL A 155 1.45 -3.88 3.57
C VAL A 155 0.08 -3.27 3.32
N GLY A 156 -0.15 -2.65 2.16
CA GLY A 156 -1.46 -2.12 1.78
C GLY A 156 -2.57 -3.18 1.78
N ARG A 157 -2.33 -4.35 1.15
CA ARG A 157 -3.30 -5.45 1.14
C ARG A 157 -3.59 -5.99 2.53
N GLN A 158 -2.58 -6.10 3.39
CA GLN A 158 -2.76 -6.58 4.76
C GLN A 158 -3.67 -5.66 5.57
N HIS A 159 -3.47 -4.34 5.46
CA HIS A 159 -4.35 -3.37 6.11
C HIS A 159 -5.74 -3.35 5.48
N GLY A 160 -5.87 -3.64 4.18
CA GLY A 160 -7.16 -3.76 3.49
C GLY A 160 -8.01 -4.93 3.98
N ASN A 161 -7.40 -5.94 4.63
CA ASN A 161 -8.12 -7.06 5.23
C ASN A 161 -8.68 -6.74 6.63
N VAL A 162 -8.27 -5.63 7.26
CA VAL A 162 -8.77 -5.21 8.57
C VAL A 162 -10.10 -4.46 8.38
N ARG A 163 -11.21 -5.19 8.36
CA ARG A 163 -12.55 -4.65 8.03
C ARG A 163 -13.08 -3.62 9.04
N THR A 164 -12.56 -3.63 10.25
CA THR A 164 -12.99 -2.76 11.33
C THR A 164 -12.37 -1.37 11.25
N MET A 165 -11.33 -1.16 10.42
CA MET A 165 -10.57 0.08 10.35
C MET A 165 -10.67 0.70 8.96
N SER A 166 -10.88 2.02 8.90
CA SER A 166 -10.82 2.79 7.66
C SER A 166 -9.70 3.83 7.75
N PHE A 167 -8.90 3.94 6.68
CA PHE A 167 -7.83 4.93 6.58
C PHE A 167 -8.25 6.07 5.64
N THR A 168 -8.79 7.14 6.22
CA THR A 168 -9.16 8.37 5.51
C THR A 168 -7.92 9.11 5.03
N ALA A 169 -8.09 10.07 4.12
CA ALA A 169 -6.98 10.93 3.67
C ALA A 169 -6.34 11.69 4.84
N GLU A 170 -7.15 12.12 5.81
CA GLU A 170 -6.73 12.77 7.04
C GLU A 170 -5.85 11.86 7.90
N LYS A 171 -6.27 10.61 8.16
CA LYS A 171 -5.46 9.62 8.91
C LYS A 171 -4.09 9.39 8.29
N TRP A 172 -4.02 9.30 6.96
CA TRP A 172 -2.74 9.19 6.25
C TRP A 172 -1.86 10.44 6.39
N LEU A 173 -2.48 11.63 6.41
CA LEU A 173 -1.77 12.89 6.57
C LEU A 173 -1.23 13.06 8.00
N ILE A 174 -2.04 12.76 9.01
CA ILE A 174 -1.63 12.74 10.42
C ILE A 174 -0.44 11.79 10.60
N PHE A 175 -0.57 10.55 10.12
CA PHE A 175 0.52 9.56 10.14
C PHE A 175 1.81 10.10 9.51
N LYS A 176 1.70 10.73 8.32
CA LYS A 176 2.84 11.34 7.64
C LYS A 176 3.50 12.42 8.49
N ASN A 177 2.70 13.32 9.06
CA ASN A 177 3.20 14.48 9.80
C ASN A 177 3.89 14.08 11.11
N VAL A 178 3.32 13.12 11.85
CA VAL A 178 3.94 12.58 13.07
C VAL A 178 5.25 11.85 12.73
N LEU A 179 5.30 11.08 11.64
CA LEU A 179 6.53 10.43 11.23
C LEU A 179 7.62 11.45 10.85
N LEU A 180 7.24 12.50 10.11
CA LEU A 180 8.18 13.55 9.70
C LEU A 180 8.70 14.37 10.88
N SER A 181 7.86 14.71 11.85
CA SER A 181 8.30 15.47 13.04
C SER A 181 9.36 14.71 13.85
N LEU A 182 9.33 13.37 13.80
CA LEU A 182 10.29 12.51 14.49
C LEU A 182 11.56 12.24 13.69
N LEU A 183 11.46 12.09 12.36
CA LEU A 183 12.62 11.85 11.50
C LEU A 183 13.43 13.13 11.22
N CYS A 184 12.76 14.30 11.16
CA CYS A 184 13.38 15.57 10.76
C CYS A 184 13.60 16.52 11.95
N ARG A 185 14.12 16.03 13.08
CA ARG A 185 14.29 16.83 14.31
C ARG A 185 15.16 18.07 14.15
N ASP A 186 16.17 18.00 13.29
CA ASP A 186 17.13 19.09 13.08
C ASP A 186 16.56 20.18 12.15
N ASN A 187 15.30 20.06 11.70
CA ASN A 187 14.54 21.05 10.93
C ASN A 187 15.25 21.63 9.69
N SER A 188 16.25 20.95 9.12
CA SER A 188 16.81 21.41 7.84
C SER A 188 15.75 21.25 6.74
N GLU A 189 15.40 22.35 6.08
CA GLU A 189 14.36 22.38 5.04
C GLU A 189 14.60 21.32 3.95
N LYS A 190 15.87 21.11 3.60
CA LYS A 190 16.29 20.07 2.66
C LYS A 190 15.99 18.66 3.18
N SER A 191 16.29 18.33 4.44
CA SER A 191 15.99 17.00 5.01
C SER A 191 14.48 16.75 5.04
N PHE A 192 13.71 17.75 5.47
CA PHE A 192 12.25 17.66 5.48
C PHE A 192 11.68 17.40 4.09
N SER A 193 12.14 18.13 3.07
CA SER A 193 11.68 17.94 1.69
C SER A 193 11.96 16.52 1.18
N THR A 194 13.20 16.04 1.37
CA THR A 194 13.61 14.69 0.94
C THR A 194 12.81 13.59 1.64
N TRP A 195 12.67 13.64 2.97
CA TRP A 195 11.86 12.68 3.72
C TRP A 195 10.38 12.75 3.35
N SER A 196 9.82 13.96 3.22
CA SER A 196 8.42 14.18 2.87
C SER A 196 8.11 13.59 1.51
N LYS A 197 9.01 13.77 0.53
CA LYS A 197 8.90 13.19 -0.81
C LYS A 197 8.92 11.66 -0.76
N PHE A 198 9.87 11.05 -0.05
CA PHE A 198 9.98 9.60 0.08
C PHE A 198 8.77 8.98 0.81
N ILE A 199 8.40 9.53 1.98
CA ILE A 199 7.26 9.04 2.78
C ILE A 199 5.94 9.21 2.02
N SER A 200 5.79 10.29 1.25
CA SER A 200 4.61 10.46 0.41
C SER A 200 4.49 9.32 -0.62
N PHE A 201 5.59 8.97 -1.30
CA PHE A 201 5.59 7.84 -2.23
C PHE A 201 5.21 6.52 -1.53
N VAL A 202 5.81 6.25 -0.36
CA VAL A 202 5.49 5.09 0.48
C VAL A 202 3.99 5.01 0.80
N ILE A 203 3.43 6.10 1.32
CA ILE A 203 2.00 6.18 1.69
C ILE A 203 1.11 6.02 0.45
N TYR A 204 1.45 6.66 -0.67
CA TYR A 204 0.64 6.56 -1.88
C TYR A 204 0.56 5.12 -2.40
N GLU A 205 1.67 4.39 -2.42
CA GLU A 205 1.69 3.01 -2.90
C GLU A 205 0.95 2.05 -1.94
N ILE A 206 1.11 2.24 -0.62
CA ILE A 206 0.35 1.48 0.39
C ILE A 206 -1.14 1.76 0.25
N LYS A 207 -1.53 3.04 0.15
CA LYS A 207 -2.92 3.49 0.03
C LYS A 207 -3.58 2.94 -1.24
N ASP A 208 -2.87 2.96 -2.37
CA ASP A 208 -3.38 2.42 -3.63
C ASP A 208 -3.74 0.93 -3.50
N SER A 209 -2.79 0.13 -3.00
CA SER A 209 -2.97 -1.31 -2.76
C SER A 209 -4.05 -1.61 -1.70
N TYR A 210 -4.12 -0.79 -0.64
CA TYR A 210 -5.18 -0.86 0.37
C TYR A 210 -6.58 -0.67 -0.26
N LEU A 211 -6.76 0.38 -1.07
CA LEU A 211 -8.03 0.68 -1.70
C LEU A 211 -8.43 -0.38 -2.74
N GLU A 212 -7.45 -0.93 -3.48
CA GLU A 212 -7.66 -2.07 -4.36
C GLU A 212 -8.21 -3.28 -3.60
N GLN A 213 -7.56 -3.65 -2.48
CA GLN A 213 -8.01 -4.76 -1.64
C GLN A 213 -9.40 -4.52 -1.04
N VAL A 214 -9.69 -3.32 -0.54
CA VAL A 214 -11.02 -2.96 -0.01
C VAL A 214 -12.10 -3.09 -1.08
N ARG A 215 -11.83 -2.63 -2.32
CA ARG A 215 -12.76 -2.81 -3.45
C ARG A 215 -12.99 -4.29 -3.76
N HIS A 216 -11.93 -5.08 -3.85
CA HIS A 216 -12.05 -6.53 -4.10
C HIS A 216 -12.87 -7.23 -3.02
N ALA A 217 -12.63 -6.94 -1.74
CA ALA A 217 -13.37 -7.53 -0.64
C ALA A 217 -14.86 -7.16 -0.66
N ARG A 218 -15.22 -5.94 -1.07
CA ARG A 218 -16.62 -5.51 -1.21
C ARG A 218 -17.30 -6.18 -2.40
N SER A 219 -16.62 -6.26 -3.54
CA SER A 219 -17.16 -6.89 -4.76
C SER A 219 -17.35 -8.40 -4.61
N SER A 220 -16.48 -9.10 -3.86
CA SER A 220 -16.63 -10.53 -3.57
C SER A 220 -17.70 -10.83 -2.52
N SER A 221 -18.18 -9.82 -1.79
CA SER A 221 -19.25 -9.93 -0.79
C SER A 221 -20.65 -9.78 -1.38
N CYS A 222 -20.79 -9.64 -2.70
CA CYS A 222 -22.07 -9.48 -3.38
C CYS A 222 -22.47 -10.76 -4.13
N PRO A 223 -23.20 -11.71 -3.51
CA PRO A 223 -23.65 -12.94 -4.16
C PRO A 223 -24.86 -12.74 -5.09
N HIS A 224 -25.04 -11.56 -5.71
CA HIS A 224 -26.28 -11.24 -6.43
C HIS A 224 -26.22 -11.29 -7.97
N ILE A 225 -25.17 -11.87 -8.55
CA ILE A 225 -25.13 -12.20 -9.99
C ILE A 225 -25.33 -13.71 -10.25
N ALA A 226 -25.35 -14.55 -9.21
CA ALA A 226 -25.74 -15.96 -9.36
C ALA A 226 -27.27 -16.14 -9.42
N GLU A 227 -28.05 -15.28 -8.74
CA GLU A 227 -29.52 -15.36 -8.76
C GLU A 227 -30.14 -14.81 -10.05
N LEU A 228 -29.54 -13.81 -10.70
CA LEU A 228 -30.05 -13.29 -11.99
C LEU A 228 -29.90 -14.29 -13.16
N MET A 229 -29.02 -15.27 -13.05
CA MET A 229 -28.87 -16.36 -14.03
C MET A 229 -29.92 -17.47 -13.84
N LEU A 230 -30.54 -17.58 -12.65
CA LEU A 230 -31.57 -18.59 -12.36
C LEU A 230 -32.99 -18.15 -12.76
N PHE A 231 -33.23 -16.85 -12.99
CA PHE A 231 -34.53 -16.32 -13.43
C PHE A 231 -34.74 -16.29 -14.95
N ARG A 232 -33.78 -16.74 -15.77
CA ARG A 232 -34.01 -17.02 -17.19
C ARG A 232 -34.46 -18.47 -17.40
N ARG A 233 -35.64 -18.81 -16.90
CA ARG A 233 -36.46 -19.86 -17.52
C ARG A 233 -37.45 -19.17 -18.48
N PRO A 234 -37.38 -19.40 -19.79
CA PRO A 234 -38.46 -19.03 -20.68
C PRO A 234 -39.50 -20.17 -20.63
N GLU A 235 -40.50 -20.07 -19.77
CA GLU A 235 -41.74 -20.81 -19.97
C GLU A 235 -42.81 -19.90 -20.57
N GLN A 236 -43.20 -20.29 -21.79
CA GLN A 236 -44.53 -20.16 -22.39
C GLN A 236 -45.08 -18.77 -22.75
N ARG A 237 -45.07 -18.50 -24.07
CA ARG A 237 -46.17 -17.89 -24.84
C ARG A 237 -45.97 -18.42 -26.28
N THR A 238 -46.98 -18.90 -27.03
CA THR A 238 -48.35 -18.39 -27.14
C THR A 238 -49.24 -19.45 -27.80
N LYS A 239 -50.49 -19.55 -27.34
CA LYS A 239 -51.60 -20.24 -28.01
C LYS A 239 -51.82 -19.61 -29.39
N SER A 240 -51.82 -20.43 -30.45
CA SER A 240 -52.39 -20.07 -31.75
C SER A 240 -53.88 -20.44 -31.72
N ILE A 241 -54.74 -19.43 -31.64
CA ILE A 241 -56.16 -19.54 -31.94
C ILE A 241 -56.34 -18.91 -33.32
N CYS A 242 -56.59 -19.73 -34.32
CA CYS A 242 -57.16 -19.31 -35.60
C CYS A 242 -58.60 -19.80 -35.69
N THR A 243 -59.54 -18.87 -35.75
CA THR A 243 -60.88 -19.00 -36.35
C THR A 243 -61.35 -17.59 -36.73
N PRO A 244 -62.34 -17.38 -37.62
CA PRO A 244 -62.95 -18.28 -38.62
C PRO A 244 -63.04 -17.63 -40.03
N ALA A 245 -63.43 -18.38 -41.06
CA ALA A 245 -64.15 -17.81 -42.21
C ALA A 245 -65.10 -18.85 -42.82
N GLN A 246 -66.36 -18.43 -42.95
CA GLN A 246 -67.53 -19.17 -43.42
C GLN A 246 -67.65 -19.13 -44.95
N LYS A 247 -67.95 -20.26 -45.59
CA LYS A 247 -69.19 -20.54 -46.35
C LYS A 247 -69.05 -21.85 -47.11
#